data_AF-A0A523R160-F1
#
_entry.id   AF-A0A523R160-F1
#
_cell.length_a   1.000
_cell.length_b   1.000
_cell.length_c   1.000
_cell.angle_alpha   90.00
_cell.angle_beta   90.00
_cell.angle_gamma   90.00
#
_symmetry.space_group_name_H-M   'P 1'
#
loop_
_entity.id
_entity.type
_entity.pdbx_description
1 polymer ?
#
loop_
_entity_poly.entity_id
_entity_poly.type
_entity_poly.pdbx_seq_one_letter_code
_entity_poly.pdbx_strand_id
1 'polypeptide(L)'
;MNELANFFSTFWVIFSFSFLVALTGAMSPGPLLTYTIIKSVQTSKHGYLMGLWIIIGHAILELGIIILLLLGFSFILKNIIVIRIIGIVGGLILVFFGLSIVRDVYFGNIPADFLNPPDMQNHEAASSISRGLENPVIGGIMVSMSNPYWWVWWATIGLSFMIQFDISFRQWPKLVAFFLGHEAGDLLWYLIVSTLSFFGLRHLNKKAYYGILVFCAIFMIIFGIYLGISPFFHDGM
;
A
#
# COMPACT_ATOMS: atom_id res chain seq x y z
N MET A 1 18.38 -36.32 5.31
CA MET A 1 17.93 -35.93 3.96
C MET A 1 16.44 -35.60 3.92
N ASN A 2 15.54 -36.42 4.48
CA ASN A 2 14.09 -36.15 4.46
C ASN A 2 13.67 -34.87 5.21
N GLU A 3 14.25 -34.58 6.38
CA GLU A 3 13.91 -33.35 7.11
C GLU A 3 14.37 -32.07 6.41
N LEU A 4 15.55 -32.08 5.79
CA LEU A 4 16.09 -30.96 5.02
C LEU A 4 15.26 -30.71 3.76
N ALA A 5 14.84 -31.77 3.06
CA ALA A 5 13.95 -31.65 1.91
C ALA A 5 12.55 -31.12 2.31
N ASN A 6 11.99 -31.61 3.42
CA ASN A 6 10.71 -31.13 3.96
C ASN A 6 10.79 -29.67 4.43
N PHE A 7 11.93 -29.28 5.00
CA PHE A 7 12.21 -27.90 5.40
C PHE A 7 12.20 -26.95 4.19
N PHE A 8 12.99 -27.26 3.15
CA PHE A 8 13.02 -26.44 1.93
C PHE A 8 11.65 -26.41 1.24
N SER A 9 10.96 -27.55 1.17
CA SER A 9 9.61 -27.62 0.60
C SER A 9 8.64 -26.71 1.36
N THR A 10 8.64 -26.76 2.69
CA THR A 10 7.77 -25.91 3.52
C THR A 10 8.10 -24.44 3.36
N PHE A 11 9.39 -24.09 3.33
CA PHE A 11 9.84 -22.71 3.11
C PHE A 11 9.30 -22.16 1.79
N TRP A 12 9.48 -22.90 0.69
CA TRP A 12 9.05 -22.46 -0.64
C TRP A 12 7.52 -22.41 -0.77
N VAL A 13 6.79 -23.31 -0.12
CA VAL A 13 5.32 -23.27 -0.05
C VAL A 13 4.88 -21.98 0.64
N ILE A 14 5.39 -21.70 1.84
CA ILE A 14 5.02 -20.49 2.60
C ILE A 14 5.39 -19.23 1.81
N PHE A 15 6.60 -19.17 1.27
CA PHE A 15 7.06 -18.06 0.45
C PHE A 15 6.13 -17.83 -0.75
N SER A 16 5.80 -18.88 -1.50
CA SER A 16 5.00 -18.76 -2.73
C SER A 16 3.55 -18.36 -2.42
N PHE A 17 2.94 -18.93 -1.39
CA PHE A 17 1.60 -18.55 -0.97
C PHE A 17 1.57 -17.13 -0.42
N SER A 18 2.54 -16.75 0.41
CA SER A 18 2.66 -15.39 0.94
C SER A 18 2.82 -14.37 -0.20
N PHE A 19 3.71 -14.66 -1.15
CA PHE A 19 3.91 -13.87 -2.37
C PHE A 19 2.62 -13.67 -3.17
N LEU A 20 1.89 -14.75 -3.46
CA LEU A 20 0.66 -14.66 -4.25
C LEU A 20 -0.42 -13.87 -3.51
N VAL A 21 -0.57 -14.10 -2.21
CA VAL A 21 -1.58 -13.41 -1.39
C VAL A 21 -1.25 -11.92 -1.27
N ALA A 22 0.02 -11.56 -1.00
CA ALA A 22 0.48 -10.17 -0.96
C ALA A 22 0.27 -9.45 -2.30
N LEU A 23 0.64 -10.12 -3.41
CA LEU A 23 0.45 -9.58 -4.76
C LEU A 23 -1.02 -9.21 -5.02
N THR A 24 -1.98 -10.03 -4.58
CA THR A 24 -3.41 -9.69 -4.71
C THR A 24 -3.80 -8.43 -3.92
N GLY A 25 -3.20 -8.24 -2.74
CA GLY A 25 -3.40 -7.05 -1.92
C GLY A 25 -2.81 -5.80 -2.57
N ALA A 26 -1.57 -5.89 -3.04
CA ALA A 26 -0.84 -4.79 -3.67
C ALA A 26 -1.51 -4.28 -4.96
N MET A 27 -2.15 -5.18 -5.72
CA MET A 27 -2.83 -4.85 -6.97
C MET A 27 -4.13 -4.06 -6.78
N SER A 28 -4.69 -4.00 -5.57
CA SER A 28 -5.89 -3.21 -5.30
C SER A 28 -5.60 -1.71 -5.49
N PRO A 29 -6.44 -0.96 -6.24
CA PRO A 29 -6.30 0.49 -6.32
C PRO A 29 -6.41 1.12 -4.93
N GLY A 30 -5.55 2.10 -4.63
CA GLY A 30 -5.52 2.69 -3.30
C GLY A 30 -4.51 3.83 -3.13
N PRO A 31 -4.32 4.34 -1.89
CA PRO A 31 -3.46 5.48 -1.61
C PRO A 31 -2.00 5.20 -1.98
N LEU A 32 -1.49 4.02 -1.63
CA LEU A 32 -0.09 3.66 -1.87
C LEU A 32 0.22 3.50 -3.37
N LEU A 33 -0.72 2.92 -4.14
CA LEU A 33 -0.63 2.86 -5.61
C LEU A 33 -0.60 4.27 -6.20
N THR A 34 -1.54 5.12 -5.80
CA THR A 34 -1.66 6.48 -6.32
C THR A 34 -0.44 7.33 -5.97
N TYR A 35 0.04 7.22 -4.73
CA TYR A 35 1.27 7.87 -4.27
C TYR A 35 2.49 7.41 -5.07
N THR A 36 2.61 6.11 -5.36
CA THR A 36 3.70 5.57 -6.17
C THR A 36 3.68 6.14 -7.59
N ILE A 37 2.51 6.17 -8.24
CA ILE A 37 2.35 6.77 -9.57
C ILE A 37 2.82 8.23 -9.56
N ILE A 38 2.29 9.04 -8.64
CA ILE A 38 2.60 10.47 -8.55
C ILE A 38 4.12 10.68 -8.33
N LYS A 39 4.72 9.99 -7.36
CA LYS A 39 6.15 10.15 -7.05
C LYS A 39 7.05 9.66 -8.19
N SER A 40 6.72 8.54 -8.83
CA SER A 40 7.48 8.01 -9.95
C SER A 40 7.52 8.98 -11.12
N VAL A 41 6.39 9.60 -11.44
CA VAL A 41 6.30 10.51 -12.57
C VAL A 41 6.96 11.86 -12.26
N GLN A 42 6.80 12.40 -11.05
CA GLN A 42 7.40 13.67 -10.63
C GLN A 42 8.93 13.62 -10.51
N THR A 43 9.52 12.46 -10.24
CA THR A 43 10.96 12.35 -9.98
C THR A 43 11.78 12.30 -11.28
N SER A 44 12.46 13.38 -11.65
CA SER A 44 13.17 13.50 -12.94
C SER A 44 14.20 12.39 -13.22
N LYS A 45 14.98 11.99 -12.22
CA LYS A 45 16.02 10.95 -12.34
C LYS A 45 15.67 9.71 -11.52
N HIS A 46 15.76 8.52 -12.11
CA HIS A 46 15.51 7.24 -11.43
C HIS A 46 14.12 7.08 -10.81
N GLY A 47 13.08 7.74 -11.35
CA GLY A 47 11.71 7.61 -10.86
C GLY A 47 11.14 6.19 -10.96
N TYR A 48 11.71 5.36 -11.84
CA TYR A 48 11.41 3.93 -11.93
C TYR A 48 11.78 3.16 -10.64
N LEU A 49 12.72 3.66 -9.83
CA LEU A 49 13.09 3.07 -8.53
C LEU A 49 12.22 3.56 -7.36
N MET A 50 11.28 4.48 -7.57
CA MET A 50 10.45 4.98 -6.45
C MET A 50 9.64 3.87 -5.78
N GLY A 51 9.19 2.86 -6.55
CA GLY A 51 8.51 1.69 -6.00
C GLY A 51 9.36 0.97 -4.94
N LEU A 52 10.67 0.77 -5.19
CA LEU A 52 11.59 0.16 -4.22
C LEU A 52 11.63 0.95 -2.90
N TRP A 53 11.84 2.26 -2.98
CA TRP A 53 11.96 3.10 -1.78
C TRP A 53 10.66 3.19 -0.98
N ILE A 54 9.52 3.26 -1.68
CA ILE A 54 8.20 3.29 -1.05
C ILE A 54 7.93 1.96 -0.34
N ILE A 55 8.25 0.84 -0.98
CA ILE A 55 8.04 -0.49 -0.40
C ILE A 55 9.01 -0.78 0.75
N ILE A 56 10.23 -0.25 0.75
CA ILE A 56 11.09 -0.33 1.95
C ILE A 56 10.39 0.30 3.16
N GLY A 57 9.70 1.43 2.97
CA GLY A 57 8.88 2.04 4.02
C GLY A 57 7.72 1.15 4.44
N HIS A 58 6.98 0.61 3.46
CA HIS A 58 5.91 -0.35 3.70
C HIS A 58 6.39 -1.55 4.51
N ALA A 59 7.48 -2.19 4.09
CA ALA A 59 8.08 -3.35 4.71
C ALA A 59 8.47 -3.13 6.17
N ILE A 60 8.98 -1.93 6.50
CA ILE A 60 9.31 -1.56 7.88
C ILE A 60 8.04 -1.52 8.74
N LEU A 61 6.95 -0.96 8.21
CA LEU A 61 5.67 -0.93 8.89
C LEU A 61 5.10 -2.35 9.06
N GLU A 62 5.20 -3.18 8.02
CA GLU A 62 4.73 -4.57 8.04
C GLU A 62 5.51 -5.44 9.02
N LEU A 63 6.83 -5.29 9.07
CA LEU A 63 7.64 -5.93 10.10
C LEU A 63 7.17 -5.55 11.51
N GLY A 64 6.83 -4.27 11.71
CA GLY A 64 6.29 -3.78 12.98
C GLY A 64 4.98 -4.48 13.37
N ILE A 65 4.01 -4.58 12.47
CA ILE A 65 2.72 -5.24 12.77
C ILE A 65 2.88 -6.75 12.95
N ILE A 66 3.76 -7.41 12.18
CA ILE A 66 4.06 -8.83 12.35
C ILE A 66 4.60 -9.09 13.75
N ILE A 67 5.57 -8.29 14.21
CA ILE A 67 6.13 -8.41 15.57
C ILE A 67 5.04 -8.22 16.62
N LEU A 68 4.18 -7.20 16.48
CA LEU A 68 3.07 -6.97 17.41
C LEU A 68 2.11 -8.16 17.44
N LEU A 69 1.72 -8.70 16.27
CA LEU A 69 0.87 -9.88 16.17
C LEU A 69 1.48 -11.10 16.87
N LEU A 70 2.78 -11.34 16.67
CA LEU A 70 3.52 -12.43 17.32
C LEU A 70 3.64 -12.26 18.84
N LEU A 71 3.71 -11.03 19.34
CA LEU A 71 3.67 -10.71 20.78
C LEU A 71 2.26 -10.86 21.39
N GLY A 72 1.27 -11.26 20.60
CA GLY A 72 -0.08 -11.54 21.07
C GLY A 72 -1.04 -10.36 20.96
N PHE A 73 -0.67 -9.24 20.31
CA PHE A 73 -1.60 -8.10 20.11
C PHE A 73 -2.80 -8.42 19.20
N SER A 74 -2.92 -9.66 18.70
CA SER A 74 -4.05 -10.13 17.91
C SER A 74 -5.40 -10.00 18.62
N PHE A 75 -5.46 -10.02 19.96
CA PHE A 75 -6.72 -9.82 20.69
C PHE A 75 -7.30 -8.41 20.50
N ILE A 76 -6.45 -7.40 20.31
CA ILE A 76 -6.87 -6.02 20.06
C ILE A 76 -7.51 -5.91 18.68
N LEU A 77 -6.88 -6.51 17.67
CA LEU A 77 -7.39 -6.50 16.30
C LEU A 77 -8.63 -7.38 16.09
N LYS A 78 -8.94 -8.29 17.03
CA LYS A 78 -10.19 -9.07 17.05
C LYS A 78 -11.32 -8.38 17.80
N ASN A 79 -11.07 -7.27 18.48
CA ASN A 79 -12.11 -6.55 19.21
C ASN A 79 -13.01 -5.77 18.24
N ILE A 80 -14.32 -6.02 18.28
CA ILE A 80 -15.30 -5.39 17.38
C ILE A 80 -15.27 -3.86 17.45
N ILE A 81 -15.04 -3.28 18.63
CA ILE A 81 -14.94 -1.83 18.82
C ILE A 81 -13.71 -1.28 18.10
N VAL A 82 -12.57 -1.98 18.20
CA VAL A 82 -11.33 -1.59 17.53
C VAL A 82 -11.49 -1.66 16.01
N ILE A 83 -12.08 -2.74 15.48
CA ILE A 83 -12.35 -2.88 14.04
C ILE A 83 -13.26 -1.75 13.55
N ARG A 84 -14.31 -1.39 14.29
CA ARG A 84 -15.19 -0.26 13.95
C ARG A 84 -14.45 1.07 13.93
N ILE A 85 -13.60 1.34 14.93
CA ILE A 85 -12.80 2.56 14.99
C ILE A 85 -11.85 2.63 13.80
N ILE A 86 -11.11 1.55 13.52
CA ILE A 86 -10.19 1.47 12.37
C ILE A 86 -10.95 1.69 11.06
N GLY A 87 -12.09 1.02 10.89
CA GLY A 87 -12.95 1.13 9.70
C GLY A 87 -13.44 2.56 9.48
N ILE A 88 -14.01 3.21 10.50
CA ILE A 88 -14.48 4.59 10.39
C ILE A 88 -13.33 5.56 10.14
N VAL A 89 -12.29 5.53 10.99
CA VAL A 89 -11.20 6.51 10.93
C VAL A 89 -10.45 6.37 9.61
N GLY A 90 -10.05 5.16 9.24
CA GLY A 90 -9.37 4.95 7.98
C GLY A 90 -10.30 5.18 6.78
N GLY A 91 -11.59 4.83 6.87
CA GLY A 91 -12.58 5.11 5.83
C GLY A 91 -12.71 6.60 5.54
N LEU A 92 -12.80 7.43 6.58
CA LEU A 92 -12.81 8.89 6.48
C LEU A 92 -11.52 9.43 5.85
N ILE A 93 -10.36 8.92 6.28
CA ILE A 93 -9.05 9.30 5.71
C ILE A 93 -8.97 8.92 4.22
N LEU A 94 -9.48 7.75 3.84
CA LEU A 94 -9.47 7.27 2.47
C LEU A 94 -10.38 8.10 1.57
N VAL A 95 -11.57 8.46 2.05
CA VAL A 95 -12.47 9.40 1.37
C VAL A 95 -11.83 10.78 1.24
N PHE A 96 -11.16 11.27 2.29
CA PHE A 96 -10.44 12.54 2.26
C PHE A 96 -9.33 12.55 1.21
N PHE A 97 -8.53 11.48 1.11
CA PHE A 97 -7.52 11.37 0.06
C PHE A 97 -8.13 11.33 -1.34
N GLY A 98 -9.17 10.53 -1.56
CA GLY A 98 -9.86 10.48 -2.85
C GLY A 98 -10.42 11.84 -3.25
N LEU A 99 -11.13 12.53 -2.35
CA LEU A 99 -11.65 13.87 -2.60
C LEU A 99 -10.54 14.90 -2.85
N SER A 100 -9.43 14.82 -2.12
CA SER A 100 -8.27 15.71 -2.33
C SER A 100 -7.70 15.54 -3.72
N ILE A 101 -7.55 14.31 -4.22
CA ILE A 101 -7.05 14.06 -5.58
C ILE A 101 -8.04 14.55 -6.64
N VAL A 102 -9.35 14.28 -6.49
CA VAL A 102 -10.36 14.78 -7.43
C VAL A 102 -10.35 16.32 -7.48
N ARG A 103 -10.29 16.96 -6.32
CA ARG A 103 -10.16 18.41 -6.19
C ARG A 103 -8.89 18.90 -6.89
N ASP A 104 -7.74 18.30 -6.60
CA ASP A 104 -6.46 18.76 -7.13
C ASP A 104 -6.36 18.54 -8.65
N VAL A 105 -6.98 17.50 -9.21
CA VAL A 105 -7.16 17.33 -10.67
C VAL A 105 -8.05 18.42 -11.24
N TYR A 106 -9.20 18.70 -10.61
CA TYR A 106 -10.18 19.69 -11.10
C TYR A 106 -9.63 21.12 -11.11
N PHE A 107 -8.86 21.50 -10.08
CA PHE A 107 -8.22 22.81 -9.99
C PHE A 107 -6.87 22.88 -10.73
N GLY A 108 -6.40 21.79 -11.34
CA GLY A 108 -5.12 21.75 -12.07
C GLY A 108 -3.89 21.85 -11.16
N ASN A 109 -4.04 21.55 -9.86
CA ASN A 109 -2.97 21.64 -8.86
C ASN A 109 -2.04 20.42 -8.86
N ILE A 110 -2.34 19.37 -9.63
CA ILE A 110 -1.43 18.24 -9.78
C ILE A 110 -0.34 18.62 -10.78
N PRO A 111 0.95 18.62 -10.37
CA PRO A 111 2.05 18.91 -11.25
C PRO A 111 1.94 18.04 -12.49
N ALA A 112 1.77 18.67 -13.64
CA ALA A 112 1.76 18.04 -14.96
C ALA A 112 2.85 18.66 -15.85
N ASP A 113 3.80 19.37 -15.23
CA ASP A 113 4.86 20.11 -15.91
C ASP A 113 5.81 19.16 -16.66
N PHE A 114 5.94 17.92 -16.18
CA PHE A 114 6.63 16.85 -16.90
C PHE A 114 5.95 16.41 -18.21
N LEU A 115 4.69 16.82 -18.47
CA LEU A 115 3.96 16.60 -19.72
C LEU A 115 4.04 17.78 -20.68
N ASN A 116 4.56 18.93 -20.24
CA ASN A 116 4.77 20.09 -21.09
C ASN A 116 6.21 20.08 -21.68
N PRO A 117 6.45 20.63 -22.89
CA PRO A 117 7.79 20.96 -23.35
C PRO A 117 8.47 21.92 -22.36
N PRO A 118 9.83 21.96 -22.31
CA PRO A 118 10.54 22.75 -21.31
C PRO A 118 10.41 24.25 -21.62
N ASP A 119 9.41 24.88 -21.04
CA ASP A 119 9.39 26.33 -20.86
C ASP A 119 9.50 26.65 -19.36
N MET A 120 10.35 27.63 -19.10
CA MET A 120 10.77 28.07 -17.78
C MET A 120 9.58 28.58 -16.93
N GLN A 121 9.75 28.44 -15.60
CA GLN A 121 9.02 29.11 -14.51
C GLN A 121 7.65 28.52 -14.10
N ASN A 122 7.61 27.82 -12.96
CA ASN A 122 7.34 28.42 -11.63
C ASN A 122 7.29 27.29 -10.59
N HIS A 123 8.37 27.18 -9.81
CA HIS A 123 8.32 26.44 -8.55
C HIS A 123 7.50 27.26 -7.57
N GLU A 124 6.23 26.91 -7.33
CA GLU A 124 5.55 27.10 -6.04
C GLU A 124 4.12 26.57 -6.08
N ALA A 125 3.89 25.51 -5.30
CA ALA A 125 2.69 25.27 -4.45
C ALA A 125 2.51 23.77 -4.17
N ALA A 126 3.56 23.10 -3.67
CA ALA A 126 3.34 21.87 -2.92
C ALA A 126 2.72 22.28 -1.57
N SER A 127 1.42 22.08 -1.44
CA SER A 127 0.67 22.33 -0.20
C SER A 127 1.41 21.76 1.02
N SER A 128 1.37 22.51 2.12
CA SER A 128 2.19 22.46 3.33
C SER A 128 2.18 21.14 4.15
N ILE A 129 1.62 20.06 3.60
CA ILE A 129 1.65 18.68 4.10
C ILE A 129 2.87 17.91 3.51
N SER A 130 3.67 18.57 2.65
CA SER A 130 4.67 17.98 1.76
C SER A 130 6.00 17.54 2.39
N ARG A 131 6.41 18.02 3.57
CA ARG A 131 7.79 17.73 4.06
C ARG A 131 8.02 16.27 4.49
N GLY A 132 6.99 15.55 4.95
CA GLY A 132 7.07 14.12 5.28
C GLY A 132 6.93 13.19 4.07
N LEU A 133 6.15 13.63 3.07
CA LEU A 133 5.92 12.92 1.79
C LEU A 133 7.04 13.15 0.75
N GLU A 134 8.02 14.01 1.03
CA GLU A 134 9.19 14.15 0.17
C GLU A 134 10.05 12.89 0.19
N ASN A 135 10.30 12.33 1.38
CA ASN A 135 11.04 11.08 1.52
C ASN A 135 10.12 9.88 1.15
N PRO A 136 10.43 9.13 0.08
CA PRO A 136 9.60 8.02 -0.38
C PRO A 136 9.43 6.91 0.66
N VAL A 137 10.42 6.66 1.52
CA VAL A 137 10.34 5.66 2.60
C VAL A 137 9.32 6.08 3.66
N ILE A 138 9.42 7.33 4.13
CA ILE A 138 8.49 7.87 5.14
C ILE A 138 7.08 7.97 4.56
N GLY A 139 6.96 8.40 3.30
CA GLY A 139 5.69 8.43 2.59
C GLY A 139 5.07 7.03 2.48
N GLY A 140 5.88 5.99 2.20
CA GLY A 140 5.43 4.60 2.20
C GLY A 140 4.81 4.17 3.52
N ILE A 141 5.45 4.50 4.65
CA ILE A 141 4.92 4.23 6.00
C ILE A 141 3.60 4.98 6.22
N MET A 142 3.61 6.32 6.07
CA MET A 142 2.47 7.17 6.39
C MET A 142 1.24 6.84 5.54
N VAL A 143 1.42 6.66 4.23
CA VAL A 143 0.34 6.37 3.30
C VAL A 143 -0.26 4.99 3.57
N SER A 144 0.57 4.00 3.93
CA SER A 144 0.11 2.65 4.26
C SER A 144 -0.66 2.62 5.58
N MET A 145 -0.14 3.27 6.63
CA MET A 145 -0.82 3.40 7.93
C MET A 145 -2.17 4.09 7.81
N SER A 146 -2.29 5.05 6.90
CA SER A 146 -3.51 5.80 6.67
C SER A 146 -4.60 5.01 5.92
N ASN A 147 -4.24 3.84 5.38
CA ASN A 147 -5.16 3.01 4.62
C ASN A 147 -5.89 2.00 5.55
N PRO A 148 -7.22 2.12 5.77
CA PRO A 148 -7.98 1.18 6.61
C PRO A 148 -7.86 -0.25 6.10
N TYR A 149 -7.78 -0.43 4.78
CA TYR A 149 -7.67 -1.74 4.15
C TYR A 149 -6.44 -2.50 4.63
N TRP A 150 -5.31 -1.82 4.80
CA TRP A 150 -4.07 -2.44 5.26
C TRP A 150 -4.24 -3.04 6.66
N TRP A 151 -4.86 -2.30 7.58
CA TRP A 151 -5.16 -2.79 8.92
C TRP A 151 -6.15 -3.96 8.93
N VAL A 152 -7.22 -3.85 8.14
CA VAL A 152 -8.23 -4.91 8.01
C VAL A 152 -7.62 -6.17 7.41
N TRP A 153 -6.75 -6.03 6.40
CA TRP A 153 -6.04 -7.13 5.77
C TRP A 153 -5.15 -7.87 6.77
N TRP A 154 -4.36 -7.13 7.57
CA TRP A 154 -3.49 -7.73 8.60
C TRP A 154 -4.29 -8.38 9.73
N ALA A 155 -5.42 -7.78 10.13
CA ALA A 155 -6.31 -8.35 11.14
C ALA A 155 -7.02 -9.64 10.68
N THR A 156 -7.20 -9.81 9.36
CA THR A 156 -7.92 -10.93 8.77
C THR A 156 -6.97 -11.89 8.06
N ILE A 157 -6.65 -11.62 6.79
CA ILE A 157 -5.84 -12.48 5.92
C ILE A 157 -4.45 -12.71 6.51
N GLY A 158 -3.74 -11.64 6.90
CA GLY A 158 -2.39 -11.73 7.45
C GLY A 158 -2.34 -12.59 8.71
N LEU A 159 -3.20 -12.31 9.69
CA LEU A 159 -3.28 -13.08 10.92
C LEU A 159 -3.71 -14.53 10.69
N SER A 160 -4.72 -14.78 9.85
CA SER A 160 -5.17 -16.13 9.51
C SER A 160 -4.06 -16.95 8.85
N PHE A 161 -3.29 -16.34 7.96
CA PHE A 161 -2.13 -16.98 7.34
C PHE A 161 -1.07 -17.34 8.37
N MET A 162 -0.73 -16.40 9.27
CA MET A 162 0.26 -16.65 10.33
C MET A 162 -0.16 -17.81 11.24
N ILE A 163 -1.44 -17.92 11.58
CA ILE A 163 -1.98 -19.03 12.38
C ILE A 163 -1.94 -20.34 11.59
N GLN A 164 -2.37 -20.32 10.33
CA GLN A 164 -2.47 -21.52 9.50
C GLN A 164 -1.11 -22.18 9.25
N PHE A 165 -0.04 -21.38 9.09
CA PHE A 165 1.31 -21.89 8.85
C PHE A 165 2.17 -22.00 10.12
N ASP A 166 1.59 -21.72 11.30
CA ASP A 166 2.27 -21.76 12.61
C ASP A 166 3.50 -20.83 12.66
N ILE A 167 3.33 -19.61 12.15
CA ILE A 167 4.39 -18.60 12.13
C ILE A 167 4.68 -18.12 13.55
N SER A 168 5.92 -18.28 14.01
CA SER A 168 6.35 -17.89 15.36
C SER A 168 7.84 -17.55 15.41
N PHE A 169 8.28 -16.86 16.47
CA PHE A 169 9.70 -16.58 16.71
C PHE A 169 10.55 -17.86 16.83
N ARG A 170 9.96 -18.95 17.31
CA ARG A 170 10.65 -20.25 17.43
C ARG A 170 10.85 -20.90 16.07
N GLN A 171 9.94 -20.68 15.13
CA GLN A 171 10.02 -21.19 13.76
C GLN A 171 10.48 -20.09 12.80
N TRP A 172 11.64 -19.48 13.12
CA TRP A 172 12.20 -18.34 12.38
C TRP A 172 12.28 -18.54 10.85
N PRO A 173 12.55 -19.75 10.29
CA PRO A 173 12.61 -19.90 8.85
C PRO A 173 11.26 -19.73 8.16
N LYS A 174 10.17 -20.12 8.81
CA LYS A 174 8.81 -19.89 8.29
C LYS A 174 8.45 -18.40 8.35
N LEU A 175 8.84 -17.72 9.43
CA LEU A 175 8.68 -16.28 9.56
C LEU A 175 9.42 -15.53 8.45
N VAL A 176 10.67 -15.91 8.18
CA VAL A 176 11.46 -15.34 7.08
C VAL A 176 10.83 -15.65 5.72
N ALA A 177 10.37 -16.89 5.49
CA ALA A 177 9.66 -17.26 4.27
C ALA A 177 8.41 -16.41 4.04
N PHE A 178 7.60 -16.25 5.10
CA PHE A 178 6.37 -15.46 5.07
C PHE A 178 6.67 -13.99 4.76
N PHE A 179 7.57 -13.37 5.50
CA PHE A 179 7.95 -11.97 5.32
C PHE A 179 8.56 -11.73 3.94
N LEU A 180 9.58 -12.50 3.55
CA LEU A 180 10.22 -12.32 2.24
C LEU A 180 9.27 -12.58 1.07
N GLY A 181 8.37 -13.58 1.20
CA GLY A 181 7.37 -13.85 0.18
C GLY A 181 6.41 -12.66 0.04
N HIS A 182 5.90 -12.17 1.16
CA HIS A 182 4.96 -11.05 1.21
C HIS A 182 5.58 -9.79 0.58
N GLU A 183 6.74 -9.38 1.07
CA GLU A 183 7.46 -8.19 0.56
C GLU A 183 7.87 -8.34 -0.90
N ALA A 184 8.18 -9.56 -1.37
CA ALA A 184 8.50 -9.78 -2.77
C ALA A 184 7.28 -9.57 -3.69
N GLY A 185 6.07 -9.90 -3.23
CA GLY A 185 4.83 -9.67 -3.98
C GLY A 185 4.57 -8.17 -4.13
N ASP A 186 4.66 -7.45 -3.02
CA ASP A 186 4.51 -6.00 -2.96
C ASP A 186 5.58 -5.30 -3.80
N LEU A 187 6.85 -5.65 -3.61
CA LEU A 187 7.96 -5.07 -4.35
C LEU A 187 7.82 -5.30 -5.86
N LEU A 188 7.44 -6.51 -6.29
CA LEU A 188 7.26 -6.81 -7.70
C LEU A 188 6.21 -5.89 -8.33
N TRP A 189 5.04 -5.79 -7.72
CA TRP A 189 3.95 -4.97 -8.24
C TRP A 189 4.33 -3.49 -8.28
N TYR A 190 4.85 -2.96 -7.18
CA TYR A 190 5.17 -1.54 -7.09
C TYR A 190 6.38 -1.13 -7.93
N LEU A 191 7.33 -2.04 -8.20
CA LEU A 191 8.37 -1.82 -9.21
C LEU A 191 7.82 -1.78 -10.63
N ILE A 192 6.88 -2.67 -10.97
CA ILE A 192 6.20 -2.64 -12.27
C ILE A 192 5.46 -1.31 -12.42
N VAL A 193 4.65 -0.93 -11.42
CA VAL A 193 3.90 0.33 -11.43
C VAL A 193 4.84 1.53 -11.54
N SER A 194 5.91 1.60 -10.75
CA SER A 194 6.84 2.74 -10.79
C SER A 194 7.57 2.85 -12.13
N THR A 195 7.95 1.72 -12.72
CA THR A 195 8.61 1.64 -14.01
C THR A 195 7.67 2.05 -15.14
N LEU A 196 6.47 1.47 -15.20
CA LEU A 196 5.44 1.83 -16.18
C LEU A 196 5.00 3.29 -16.04
N SER A 197 4.95 3.80 -14.81
CA SER A 197 4.62 5.21 -14.56
C SER A 197 5.72 6.14 -15.06
N PHE A 198 6.97 5.85 -14.72
CA PHE A 198 8.12 6.67 -15.11
C PHE A 198 8.33 6.72 -16.63
N PHE A 199 8.28 5.57 -17.31
CA PHE A 199 8.52 5.50 -18.76
C PHE A 199 7.26 5.69 -19.60
N GLY A 200 6.10 5.21 -19.13
CA GLY A 200 4.86 5.23 -19.91
C GLY A 200 4.06 6.51 -19.71
N LEU A 201 3.68 6.83 -18.46
CA LEU A 201 2.77 7.94 -18.18
C LEU A 201 3.33 9.31 -18.55
N ARG A 202 4.67 9.46 -18.59
CA ARG A 202 5.32 10.70 -19.06
C ARG A 202 5.08 11.02 -20.54
N HIS A 203 4.75 10.02 -21.34
CA HIS A 203 4.44 10.19 -22.76
C HIS A 203 2.93 10.28 -23.03
N LEU A 204 2.09 10.15 -22.00
CA LEU A 204 0.65 10.27 -22.15
C LEU A 204 0.19 11.73 -22.18
N ASN A 205 -0.99 11.97 -22.77
CA ASN A 205 -1.62 13.28 -22.65
C ASN A 205 -2.14 13.52 -21.22
N LYS A 206 -2.29 14.80 -20.85
CA LYS A 206 -2.79 15.21 -19.52
C LYS A 206 -4.12 14.56 -19.16
N LYS A 207 -5.02 14.39 -20.15
CA LYS A 207 -6.35 13.80 -19.96
C LYS A 207 -6.27 12.34 -19.49
N ALA A 208 -5.40 11.53 -20.08
CA ALA A 208 -5.23 10.12 -19.70
C ALA A 208 -4.61 9.98 -18.30
N TYR A 209 -3.57 10.78 -18.00
CA TYR A 209 -2.97 10.81 -16.67
C TYR A 209 -3.98 11.19 -15.58
N TYR A 210 -4.74 12.27 -15.78
CA TYR A 210 -5.79 12.68 -14.86
C TYR A 210 -6.93 11.65 -14.77
N GLY A 211 -7.28 11.00 -15.87
CA GLY A 211 -8.26 9.90 -15.87
C GLY A 211 -7.85 8.74 -14.95
N ILE A 212 -6.58 8.33 -14.98
CA ILE A 212 -6.06 7.28 -14.09
C ILE A 212 -6.12 7.71 -12.62
N LEU A 213 -5.74 8.96 -12.31
CA LEU A 213 -5.78 9.47 -10.94
C LEU A 213 -7.22 9.59 -10.42
N VAL A 214 -8.14 10.09 -11.23
CA VAL A 214 -9.57 10.17 -10.87
C VAL A 214 -10.16 8.79 -10.68
N PHE A 215 -9.80 7.81 -11.52
CA PHE A 215 -10.23 6.42 -11.34
C PHE A 215 -9.77 5.86 -9.99
N CYS A 216 -8.48 6.02 -9.64
CA CYS A 216 -7.96 5.61 -8.34
C CYS A 216 -8.67 6.34 -7.19
N ALA A 217 -8.93 7.63 -7.34
CA ALA A 217 -9.61 8.45 -6.35
C ALA A 217 -11.06 8.01 -6.11
N ILE A 218 -11.81 7.71 -7.17
CA ILE A 218 -13.18 7.18 -7.08
C ILE A 218 -13.16 5.84 -6.35
N PHE A 219 -12.23 4.94 -6.70
CA PHE A 219 -12.10 3.66 -6.01
C PHE A 219 -11.81 3.85 -4.51
N MET A 220 -10.91 4.77 -4.15
CA MET A 220 -10.63 5.12 -2.75
C MET A 220 -11.88 5.64 -2.02
N ILE A 221 -12.68 6.51 -2.63
CA ILE A 221 -13.91 7.03 -2.02
C ILE A 221 -14.90 5.90 -1.78
N ILE A 222 -15.18 5.08 -2.80
CA ILE A 222 -16.12 3.96 -2.70
C ILE A 222 -15.66 2.98 -1.62
N PHE A 223 -14.38 2.63 -1.64
CA PHE A 223 -13.81 1.67 -0.71
C PHE A 223 -13.75 2.22 0.72
N GLY A 224 -13.49 3.52 0.89
CA GLY A 224 -13.49 4.18 2.18
C GLY A 224 -14.87 4.22 2.82
N ILE A 225 -15.90 4.52 2.03
CA ILE A 225 -17.30 4.42 2.47
C ILE A 225 -17.63 2.98 2.85
N TYR A 226 -17.29 2.01 1.98
CA TYR A 226 -17.55 0.59 2.23
C TYR A 226 -16.89 0.10 3.52
N LEU A 227 -15.60 0.35 3.71
CA LEU A 227 -14.86 -0.07 4.91
C LEU A 227 -15.28 0.69 6.17
N GLY A 228 -15.79 1.91 6.03
CA GLY A 228 -16.34 2.68 7.15
C GLY A 228 -17.65 2.11 7.68
N ILE A 229 -18.50 1.57 6.80
CA ILE A 229 -19.85 1.07 7.17
C ILE A 229 -19.84 -0.45 7.39
N SER A 230 -18.99 -1.21 6.70
CA SER A 230 -18.96 -2.69 6.80
C SER A 230 -18.88 -3.26 8.22
N PRO A 231 -18.19 -2.63 9.20
CA PRO A 231 -18.13 -3.15 10.57
C PRO A 231 -19.46 -3.09 11.34
N PHE A 232 -20.46 -2.33 10.84
CA PHE A 232 -21.78 -2.19 11.46
C PHE A 232 -22.81 -3.19 10.92
N PHE A 233 -22.56 -3.77 9.75
CA PHE A 233 -23.46 -4.78 9.16
C PHE A 233 -23.20 -6.19 9.69
N HIS A 234 -22.06 -6.43 10.35
CA HIS A 234 -21.73 -7.74 10.95
C HIS A 234 -22.38 -7.98 12.32
N ASP A 235 -23.17 -7.05 12.84
CA ASP A 235 -23.90 -7.20 14.12
C ASP A 235 -25.24 -7.95 13.99
N GLY A 236 -25.58 -8.43 12.79
CA GLY A 236 -26.89 -8.99 12.46
C GLY A 236 -26.99 -10.52 12.36
N MET A 237 -25.93 -11.28 12.69
CA MET A 237 -25.95 -12.76 12.68
C MET A 237 -25.29 -13.34 13.94
#